data_AF-A0A961XVU6-F1
#
_entry.id   AF-A0A961XVU6-F1
#
_cell.length_a   1.000
_cell.length_b   1.000
_cell.length_c   1.000
_cell.angle_alpha   90.00
_cell.angle_beta   90.00
_cell.angle_gamma   90.00
#
_symmetry.space_group_name_H-M   'P 1'
#
loop_
_entity.id
_entity.type
_entity.pdbx_description
1 polymer ?
#
loop_
_entity_poly.entity_id
_entity_poly.type
_entity_poly.pdbx_seq_one_letter_code
_entity_poly.pdbx_strand_id
1 'polypeptide(L)'
;MTDLDAAAIAAADYYDKNYAGAEPIFLEPGKKLTLGSAEHPQYCRFCRRDEPVVTFKDEAHALPGAFGIIGLFSNYECDTCNHLFGEGIENHLGNWTKPMRTLSRIKGRSRVPTIKKPGPDKGWRVEYSDTGFQLKEYEDDPFSWWTMLPSSSASNSTVTPTSRSQR
;
A
#
# COMPACT_ATOMS: atom_id res chain seq x y z
N MET A 1 -26.07 -21.79 4.24
CA MET A 1 -24.70 -22.13 4.63
C MET A 1 -24.13 -22.84 3.43
N THR A 2 -23.21 -22.21 2.69
CA THR A 2 -22.71 -22.74 1.42
C THR A 2 -21.83 -23.95 1.68
N ASP A 3 -22.19 -25.11 1.13
CA ASP A 3 -21.30 -26.27 1.10
C ASP A 3 -20.05 -25.89 0.30
N LEU A 4 -18.89 -25.92 0.96
CA LEU A 4 -17.60 -25.72 0.31
C LEU A 4 -17.27 -26.95 -0.53
N ASP A 5 -16.71 -26.75 -1.72
CA ASP A 5 -16.31 -27.88 -2.55
C ASP A 5 -15.14 -28.67 -1.94
N ALA A 6 -14.94 -29.90 -2.43
CA ALA A 6 -13.92 -30.80 -1.91
C ALA A 6 -12.49 -30.23 -2.03
N ALA A 7 -12.21 -29.38 -3.01
CA ALA A 7 -10.91 -28.76 -3.17
C ALA A 7 -10.69 -27.66 -2.12
N ALA A 8 -11.71 -26.86 -1.82
CA ALA A 8 -11.68 -25.87 -0.75
C ALA A 8 -11.49 -26.53 0.62
N ILE A 9 -12.15 -27.66 0.87
CA ILE A 9 -11.96 -28.45 2.11
C ILE A 9 -10.52 -28.98 2.20
N ALA A 10 -10.02 -29.62 1.14
CA ALA A 10 -8.66 -30.14 1.13
C ALA A 10 -7.59 -29.04 1.31
N ALA A 11 -7.84 -27.84 0.78
CA ALA A 11 -6.97 -26.68 0.99
C ALA A 11 -7.02 -26.21 2.45
N ALA A 12 -8.19 -26.12 3.07
CA ALA A 12 -8.33 -25.76 4.48
C ALA A 12 -7.57 -26.76 5.38
N ASP A 13 -7.77 -28.07 5.17
CA ASP A 13 -7.08 -29.13 5.91
C ASP A 13 -5.55 -29.04 5.77
N TYR A 14 -5.05 -28.68 4.58
CA TYR A 14 -3.63 -28.44 4.37
C TYR A 14 -3.12 -27.30 5.26
N TYR A 15 -3.84 -26.19 5.34
CA TYR A 15 -3.42 -25.07 6.19
C TYR A 15 -3.48 -25.42 7.67
N ASP A 16 -4.56 -26.05 8.13
CA ASP A 16 -4.72 -26.46 9.54
C ASP A 16 -3.63 -27.45 9.98
N LYS A 17 -3.19 -28.33 9.08
CA LYS A 17 -2.14 -29.32 9.37
C LYS A 17 -0.73 -28.72 9.37
N ASN A 18 -0.45 -27.78 8.47
CA ASN A 18 0.91 -27.30 8.22
C ASN A 18 1.23 -25.94 8.86
N TYR A 19 0.22 -25.21 9.31
CA TYR A 19 0.37 -23.89 9.89
C TYR A 19 -0.28 -23.87 11.27
N ALA A 20 0.47 -23.45 12.28
CA ALA A 20 -0.13 -23.05 13.54
C ALA A 20 -0.76 -21.67 13.36
N GLY A 21 -2.01 -21.50 13.79
CA GLY A 21 -2.59 -20.18 13.95
C GLY A 21 -1.71 -19.37 14.89
N ALA A 22 -1.24 -18.20 14.43
CA ALA A 22 -0.68 -17.22 15.35
C ALA A 22 -1.80 -16.75 16.29
N GLU A 23 -1.45 -16.43 17.53
CA GLU A 23 -2.42 -15.84 18.45
C GLU A 23 -3.06 -14.59 17.81
N PRO A 24 -4.39 -14.42 17.92
CA PRO A 24 -5.05 -13.28 17.34
C PRO A 24 -4.51 -11.99 17.98
N ILE A 25 -3.97 -11.12 17.13
CA ILE A 25 -3.44 -9.83 17.55
C ILE A 25 -4.53 -8.77 17.38
N PHE A 26 -4.96 -8.18 18.50
CA PHE A 26 -5.90 -7.07 18.49
C PHE A 26 -5.14 -5.74 18.44
N LEU A 27 -5.33 -5.00 17.35
CA LEU A 27 -4.69 -3.70 17.14
C LEU A 27 -5.63 -2.60 17.60
N GLU A 28 -5.19 -1.84 18.61
CA GLU A 28 -5.92 -0.67 19.08
C GLU A 28 -5.34 0.61 18.48
N PRO A 29 -6.18 1.55 17.98
CA PRO A 29 -5.72 2.82 17.47
C PRO A 29 -4.86 3.57 18.49
N GLY A 30 -3.64 3.96 18.07
CA GLY A 30 -2.71 4.72 18.92
C GLY A 30 -1.91 3.87 19.91
N LYS A 31 -2.17 2.57 20.04
CA LYS A 31 -1.29 1.66 20.80
C LYS A 31 -0.19 1.12 19.92
N LYS A 32 1.03 1.10 20.47
CA LYS A 32 2.19 0.46 19.87
C LYS A 32 2.26 -0.99 20.34
N LEU A 33 2.27 -1.90 19.37
CA LEU A 33 2.54 -3.31 19.53
C LEU A 33 3.75 -3.66 18.66
N THR A 34 4.70 -4.37 19.25
CA THR A 34 5.92 -4.79 18.57
C THR A 34 5.97 -6.29 18.51
N LEU A 35 6.13 -6.82 17.31
CA LEU A 35 6.40 -8.23 17.08
C LEU A 35 7.85 -8.54 17.45
N GLY A 36 8.09 -9.74 17.97
CA GLY A 36 9.42 -10.24 18.33
C GLY A 36 9.72 -10.09 19.82
N SER A 37 10.86 -10.64 20.24
CA SER A 37 11.34 -10.50 21.62
C SER A 37 11.73 -9.06 21.93
N ALA A 38 11.75 -8.73 23.22
CA ALA A 38 12.37 -7.49 23.70
C ALA A 38 13.91 -7.56 23.64
N GLU A 39 14.48 -8.77 23.61
CA GLU A 39 15.92 -8.95 23.40
C GLU A 39 16.36 -8.52 22.00
N HIS A 40 17.65 -8.17 21.89
CA HIS A 40 18.28 -7.81 20.63
C HIS A 40 18.08 -8.92 19.58
N PRO A 41 17.65 -8.58 18.34
CA PRO A 41 17.42 -9.57 17.30
C PRO A 41 18.72 -10.27 16.92
N GLN A 42 18.70 -11.60 16.89
CA GLN A 42 19.87 -12.39 16.45
C GLN A 42 20.10 -12.29 14.94
N TYR A 43 19.04 -12.17 14.15
CA TYR A 43 19.11 -12.05 12.71
C TYR A 43 17.84 -11.39 12.16
N CYS A 44 17.95 -10.74 11.01
CA CYS A 44 16.79 -10.21 10.29
C CYS A 44 15.92 -11.35 9.75
N ARG A 45 14.60 -11.28 9.97
CA ARG A 45 13.63 -12.29 9.47
C ARG A 45 13.64 -12.47 7.96
N PHE A 46 14.05 -11.45 7.21
CA PHE A 46 14.00 -11.44 5.74
C PHE A 46 15.34 -11.85 5.12
N CYS A 47 16.41 -11.09 5.38
CA CYS A 47 17.70 -11.34 4.75
C CYS A 47 18.60 -12.31 5.52
N ARG A 48 18.20 -12.72 6.74
CA ARG A 48 18.95 -13.64 7.62
C ARG A 48 20.35 -13.16 8.02
N ARG A 49 20.65 -11.88 7.86
CA ARG A 49 21.91 -11.25 8.29
C ARG A 49 21.75 -10.65 9.69
N ASP A 50 22.88 -10.50 10.38
CA ASP A 50 23.04 -10.00 11.73
C ASP A 50 23.98 -8.79 11.78
N GLU A 51 24.11 -8.17 12.97
CA GLU A 51 25.08 -7.10 13.18
C GLU A 51 26.51 -7.65 13.14
N PRO A 52 27.49 -6.94 12.55
CA PRO A 52 27.41 -5.56 12.06
C PRO A 52 27.05 -5.44 10.56
N VAL A 53 26.68 -6.54 9.89
CA VAL A 53 26.39 -6.54 8.44
C VAL A 53 25.12 -5.74 8.12
N VAL A 54 24.15 -5.76 9.02
CA VAL A 54 22.94 -4.94 8.98
C VAL A 54 22.78 -4.21 10.31
N THR A 55 21.85 -3.25 10.39
CA THR A 55 21.50 -2.52 11.62
C THR A 55 20.01 -2.62 11.89
N PHE A 56 19.62 -2.43 13.16
CA PHE A 56 18.24 -2.46 13.63
C PHE A 56 17.91 -1.16 14.39
N LYS A 57 18.22 -0.02 13.78
CA LYS A 57 18.06 1.30 14.40
C LYS A 57 16.70 1.92 14.10
N ASP A 58 16.10 1.55 12.98
CA ASP A 58 14.84 2.09 12.54
C ASP A 58 13.66 1.42 13.24
N GLU A 59 12.58 2.18 13.38
CA GLU A 59 11.31 1.65 13.80
C GLU A 59 10.61 0.98 12.59
N ALA A 60 10.92 -0.30 12.39
CA ALA A 60 10.38 -1.08 11.27
C ALA A 60 8.87 -1.33 11.45
N HIS A 61 8.08 -0.87 10.49
CA HIS A 61 6.63 -1.06 10.51
C HIS A 61 6.29 -2.43 9.91
N ALA A 62 5.61 -3.29 10.66
CA ALA A 62 5.17 -4.58 10.14
C ALA A 62 3.91 -4.46 9.25
N LEU A 63 3.16 -3.37 9.42
CA LEU A 63 2.06 -2.97 8.54
C LEU A 63 2.22 -1.51 8.12
N PRO A 64 1.99 -1.18 6.83
CA PRO A 64 2.15 0.18 6.36
C PRO A 64 1.24 1.16 7.11
N GLY A 65 1.81 2.28 7.57
CA GLY A 65 1.03 3.38 8.18
C GLY A 65 0.02 4.04 7.23
N ALA A 66 0.05 3.69 5.93
CA ALA A 66 -0.96 4.10 4.97
C ALA A 66 -2.37 3.56 5.30
N PHE A 67 -2.46 2.46 6.05
CA PHE A 67 -3.73 1.84 6.45
C PHE A 67 -4.33 2.40 7.75
N GLY A 68 -3.71 3.41 8.35
CA GLY A 68 -4.22 4.11 9.52
C GLY A 68 -3.17 4.32 10.60
N ILE A 69 -3.62 4.62 11.82
CA ILE A 69 -2.76 4.65 13.02
C ILE A 69 -2.58 3.20 13.50
N ILE A 70 -1.99 2.38 12.64
CA ILE A 70 -1.66 0.99 12.95
C ILE A 70 -0.28 1.01 13.61
N GLY A 71 -0.25 0.84 14.93
CA GLY A 71 0.99 0.79 15.68
C GLY A 71 1.60 -0.61 15.71
N LEU A 72 1.68 -1.33 14.58
CA LEU A 72 2.29 -2.66 14.54
C LEU A 72 3.71 -2.59 13.96
N PHE A 73 4.69 -2.93 14.78
CA PHE A 73 6.11 -2.84 14.46
C PHE A 73 6.80 -4.20 14.55
N SER A 74 8.02 -4.29 14.00
CA SER A 74 8.85 -5.49 14.02
C SER A 74 10.20 -5.18 14.66
N ASN A 75 10.56 -5.91 15.72
CA ASN A 75 11.90 -5.81 16.34
C ASN A 75 12.98 -6.67 15.65
N TYR A 76 12.61 -7.44 14.63
CA TYR A 76 13.48 -8.46 14.02
C TYR A 76 13.53 -8.29 12.50
N GLU A 77 13.41 -7.05 12.06
CA GLU A 77 13.58 -6.58 10.68
C GLU A 77 14.67 -5.51 10.64
N CYS A 78 15.70 -5.72 9.83
CA CYS A 78 16.80 -4.76 9.74
C CYS A 78 16.44 -3.54 8.87
N ASP A 79 17.17 -2.45 9.09
CA ASP A 79 16.98 -1.15 8.42
C ASP A 79 16.97 -1.31 6.90
N THR A 80 17.90 -2.09 6.33
CA THR A 80 17.96 -2.33 4.88
C THR A 80 16.70 -2.99 4.33
N CYS A 81 16.14 -3.98 5.04
CA CYS A 81 14.92 -4.65 4.62
C CYS A 81 13.70 -3.74 4.82
N ASN A 82 13.62 -3.04 5.97
CA ASN A 82 12.59 -2.07 6.27
C ASN A 82 12.49 -0.99 5.18
N HIS A 83 13.62 -0.42 4.77
CA HIS A 83 13.69 0.54 3.67
C HIS A 83 13.29 -0.08 2.33
N LEU A 84 13.78 -1.29 2.00
CA LEU A 84 13.45 -1.98 0.76
C LEU A 84 11.93 -2.19 0.60
N PHE A 85 11.26 -2.65 1.66
CA PHE A 85 9.81 -2.85 1.61
C PHE A 85 9.06 -1.52 1.64
N GLY A 86 9.46 -0.59 2.51
CA GLY A 86 8.84 0.73 2.66
C GLY A 86 8.87 1.56 1.38
N GLU A 87 10.02 1.58 0.68
CA GLU A 87 10.21 2.35 -0.56
C GLU A 87 9.65 1.63 -1.79
N GLY A 88 9.65 0.30 -1.77
CA GLY A 88 9.16 -0.57 -2.84
C GLY A 88 7.71 -0.99 -2.64
N ILE A 89 7.53 -2.21 -2.13
CA ILE A 89 6.24 -2.92 -2.13
C ILE A 89 5.16 -2.14 -1.38
N GLU A 90 5.48 -1.59 -0.21
CA GLU A 90 4.51 -0.86 0.61
C GLU A 90 4.09 0.46 -0.03
N ASN A 91 5.03 1.17 -0.66
CA ASN A 91 4.75 2.39 -1.40
C ASN A 91 3.84 2.10 -2.61
N HIS A 92 4.11 1.04 -3.37
CA HIS A 92 3.27 0.61 -4.48
C HIS A 92 1.86 0.22 -4.01
N LEU A 93 1.77 -0.57 -2.94
CA LEU A 93 0.49 -0.95 -2.33
C LEU A 93 -0.28 0.28 -1.81
N GLY A 94 0.43 1.23 -1.21
CA GLY A 94 -0.13 2.51 -0.77
C GLY A 94 -0.74 3.28 -1.94
N ASN A 95 -0.04 3.39 -3.06
CA ASN A 95 -0.54 4.08 -4.26
C ASN A 95 -1.71 3.35 -4.90
N TRP A 96 -1.65 2.01 -4.99
CA TRP A 96 -2.71 1.19 -5.58
C TRP A 96 -4.01 1.25 -4.76
N THR A 97 -3.93 1.14 -3.43
CA THR A 97 -5.11 1.22 -2.55
C THR A 97 -5.64 2.64 -2.35
N LYS A 98 -4.90 3.66 -2.80
CA LYS A 98 -5.21 5.07 -2.53
C LYS A 98 -6.63 5.47 -2.94
N PRO A 99 -7.14 5.14 -4.16
CA PRO A 99 -8.49 5.51 -4.54
C PRO A 99 -9.56 4.88 -3.65
N MET A 100 -9.41 3.60 -3.32
CA MET A 100 -10.33 2.88 -2.43
C MET A 100 -10.35 3.50 -1.03
N ARG A 101 -9.18 3.84 -0.48
CA ARG A 101 -9.05 4.49 0.83
C ARG A 101 -9.65 5.90 0.84
N THR A 102 -9.49 6.66 -0.25
CA THR A 102 -10.15 7.96 -0.41
C THR A 102 -11.67 7.83 -0.41
N LEU A 103 -12.22 6.97 -1.29
CA LEU A 103 -13.66 6.79 -1.45
C LEU A 103 -14.34 6.17 -0.21
N SER A 104 -13.61 5.32 0.53
CA SER A 104 -14.09 4.72 1.78
C SER A 104 -13.88 5.61 3.01
N ARG A 105 -13.26 6.79 2.84
CA ARG A 105 -12.89 7.72 3.93
C ARG A 105 -11.98 7.10 4.98
N ILE A 106 -11.15 6.14 4.57
CA ILE A 106 -10.16 5.51 5.44
C ILE A 106 -9.04 6.52 5.66
N LYS A 107 -8.86 6.94 6.92
CA LYS A 107 -7.78 7.83 7.31
C LYS A 107 -6.46 7.07 7.29
N GLY A 108 -5.44 7.66 6.69
CA GLY A 108 -4.05 7.24 6.95
C GLY A 108 -3.57 7.78 8.29
N ARG A 109 -2.27 8.10 8.40
CA ARG A 109 -1.70 8.68 9.64
C ARG A 109 -2.40 9.95 10.13
N SER A 110 -2.81 10.85 9.24
CA SER A 110 -3.36 12.16 9.63
C SER A 110 -4.69 12.53 8.96
N ARG A 111 -4.91 12.13 7.71
CA ARG A 111 -6.10 12.47 6.95
C ARG A 111 -6.50 11.38 5.96
N VAL A 112 -7.72 11.52 5.42
CA VAL A 112 -8.14 10.76 4.25
C VAL A 112 -7.21 11.12 3.08
N PRO A 113 -6.67 10.14 2.34
CA PRO A 113 -5.77 10.44 1.24
C PRO A 113 -6.46 11.24 0.13
N THR A 114 -5.75 12.19 -0.46
CA THR A 114 -6.19 12.96 -1.63
C THR A 114 -5.67 12.33 -2.90
N ILE A 115 -6.54 12.05 -3.86
CA ILE A 115 -6.16 11.68 -5.22
C ILE A 115 -5.99 12.99 -6.01
N LYS A 116 -4.92 13.11 -6.77
CA LYS A 116 -4.65 14.30 -7.58
C LYS A 116 -3.82 13.91 -8.80
N LYS A 117 -3.84 14.76 -9.82
CA LYS A 117 -2.94 14.67 -10.97
C LYS A 117 -1.48 14.48 -10.51
N PRO A 118 -0.75 13.49 -11.04
CA PRO A 118 0.69 13.37 -10.82
C PRO A 118 1.44 14.56 -11.41
N GLY A 119 2.53 14.99 -10.76
CA GLY A 119 3.38 16.08 -11.24
C GLY A 119 3.28 17.38 -10.42
N PRO A 120 4.09 18.39 -10.79
CA PRO A 120 4.18 19.65 -10.05
C PRO A 120 3.03 20.62 -10.35
N ASP A 121 2.35 20.45 -11.48
CA ASP A 121 1.35 21.39 -11.96
C ASP A 121 0.03 21.31 -11.18
N LYS A 122 -0.71 22.43 -11.17
CA LYS A 122 -2.11 22.41 -10.74
C LYS A 122 -2.90 21.53 -11.70
N GLY A 123 -3.77 20.68 -11.16
CA GLY A 123 -4.62 19.81 -11.95
C GLY A 123 -5.74 19.24 -11.11
N TRP A 124 -6.48 18.30 -11.70
CA TRP A 124 -7.63 17.69 -11.07
C TRP A 124 -7.29 17.06 -9.70
N ARG A 125 -8.27 17.04 -8.80
CA ARG A 125 -8.15 16.44 -7.47
C ARG A 125 -9.48 15.95 -6.92
N VAL A 126 -9.42 14.82 -6.22
CA VAL A 126 -10.50 14.22 -5.44
C VAL A 126 -10.07 14.16 -3.99
N GLU A 127 -10.82 14.84 -3.13
CA GLU A 127 -10.58 14.86 -1.69
C GLU A 127 -11.87 14.74 -0.89
N TYR A 128 -11.72 14.42 0.39
CA TYR A 128 -12.80 14.46 1.37
C TYR A 128 -12.55 15.62 2.34
N SER A 129 -13.55 16.48 2.52
CA SER A 129 -13.57 17.57 3.49
C SER A 129 -14.79 17.43 4.43
N ASP A 130 -14.91 18.35 5.37
CA ASP A 130 -16.06 18.42 6.30
C ASP A 130 -17.40 18.61 5.57
N THR A 131 -17.36 19.12 4.33
CA THR A 131 -18.51 19.31 3.45
C THR A 131 -18.77 18.14 2.50
N GLY A 132 -18.02 17.04 2.61
CA GLY A 132 -18.17 15.83 1.79
C GLY A 132 -17.07 15.64 0.74
N PHE A 133 -17.33 14.83 -0.28
CA PHE A 133 -16.40 14.62 -1.39
C PHE A 133 -16.35 15.85 -2.30
N GLN A 134 -15.14 16.28 -2.62
CA GLN A 134 -14.87 17.41 -3.51
C GLN A 134 -14.07 16.91 -4.71
N LEU A 135 -14.63 17.08 -5.90
CA LEU A 135 -13.93 16.94 -7.17
C LEU A 135 -13.68 18.35 -7.72
N LYS A 136 -12.41 18.68 -7.97
CA LYS A 136 -12.05 19.88 -8.71
C LYS A 136 -11.37 19.46 -10.01
N GLU A 137 -11.82 20.02 -11.11
CA GLU A 137 -11.27 19.87 -12.45
C GLU A 137 -11.17 21.24 -13.12
N TYR A 138 -10.40 21.33 -14.20
CA TYR A 138 -10.17 22.56 -14.95
C TYR A 138 -10.52 22.29 -16.43
N GLU A 139 -11.10 23.28 -17.11
CA GLU A 139 -11.55 23.12 -18.50
C GLU A 139 -10.41 22.74 -19.45
N ASP A 140 -9.23 23.34 -19.25
CA ASP A 140 -8.01 23.04 -20.01
C ASP A 140 -7.27 21.76 -19.52
N ASP A 141 -7.72 21.16 -18.42
CA ASP A 141 -7.12 19.96 -17.81
C ASP A 141 -8.20 19.08 -17.14
N PRO A 142 -9.11 18.50 -17.94
CA PRO A 142 -10.23 17.74 -17.42
C PRO A 142 -9.76 16.45 -16.75
N PHE A 143 -10.56 15.93 -15.83
CA PHE A 143 -10.29 14.63 -15.22
C PHE A 143 -10.30 13.54 -16.29
N SER A 144 -9.19 12.80 -16.42
CA SER A 144 -9.08 11.65 -17.31
C SER A 144 -8.62 10.43 -16.51
N TRP A 145 -9.44 9.36 -16.55
CA TRP A 145 -9.11 8.07 -15.94
C TRP A 145 -7.74 7.53 -16.37
N TRP A 146 -7.28 7.88 -17.58
CA TRP A 146 -5.99 7.43 -18.08
C TRP A 146 -4.78 8.10 -17.38
N THR A 147 -4.99 9.29 -16.79
CA THR A 147 -3.95 10.01 -16.03
C THR A 147 -3.80 9.52 -14.58
N MET A 148 -4.66 8.58 -14.16
CA MET A 148 -4.71 8.05 -12.79
C MET A 148 -3.72 6.88 -12.58
N LEU A 149 -3.30 6.24 -13.66
CA LEU A 149 -2.32 5.16 -13.62
C LEU A 149 -0.91 5.77 -13.59
N PRO A 150 0.00 5.27 -12.73
CA PRO A 150 1.39 5.68 -12.82
C PRO A 150 1.84 5.40 -14.24
N SER A 151 2.37 6.41 -14.91
CA SER A 151 3.02 6.22 -16.19
C SER A 151 4.20 5.29 -15.98
N SER A 152 3.98 3.98 -16.09
CA SER A 152 5.02 3.11 -16.63
C SER A 152 5.41 3.79 -17.94
N SER A 153 6.67 4.14 -18.09
CA SER A 153 7.26 4.77 -19.25
C SER A 153 6.92 3.99 -20.53
N ALA A 154 5.73 4.23 -21.07
CA ALA A 154 5.34 3.85 -22.41
C ALA A 154 5.54 5.12 -23.23
N SER A 155 6.61 5.12 -24.00
CA SER A 155 6.84 6.09 -25.07
C SER A 155 5.58 6.17 -25.93
N ASN A 156 4.86 7.29 -25.82
CA ASN A 156 3.71 7.58 -26.67
C ASN A 156 4.23 7.74 -28.10
N SER A 157 4.10 6.69 -28.90
CA SER A 157 4.25 6.78 -30.35
C SER A 157 2.96 7.40 -30.87
N THR A 158 3.02 8.68 -31.19
CA THR A 158 1.94 9.42 -31.84
C THR A 158 1.61 8.79 -33.19
N VAL A 159 0.56 7.98 -33.25
CA VAL A 159 -0.06 7.60 -34.52
C VAL A 159 -0.88 8.81 -34.99
N THR A 160 -0.34 9.54 -35.94
CA THR A 160 -1.07 10.59 -36.66
C THR A 160 -2.14 9.93 -37.55
N PRO A 161 -3.41 10.35 -37.48
CA PRO A 161 -4.42 9.88 -38.41
C PRO A 161 -4.11 10.49 -39.79
N THR A 162 -3.72 9.65 -40.73
CA THR A 162 -3.57 10.06 -42.13
C THR A 162 -4.95 10.38 -42.67
N SER A 163 -5.16 11.62 -43.09
CA SER A 163 -6.35 12.06 -43.81
C SER A 163 -6.48 11.27 -45.11
N ARG A 164 -7.46 10.36 -45.18
CA ARG A 164 -7.84 9.74 -46.45
C ARG A 164 -8.74 10.73 -47.18
N SER A 165 -8.17 11.38 -48.20
CA SER A 165 -8.90 12.25 -49.11
C SER A 165 -9.96 11.46 -49.88
N GLN A 166 -11.03 12.17 -50.21
CA GLN A 166 -12.15 11.76 -51.05
C GLN A 166 -11.72 10.99 -52.32
N ARG A 167 -12.43 9.90 -52.62
CA ARG A 167 -13.10 9.63 -53.91
C ARG A 167 -14.39 8.87 -53.64
#